data_AF-A0AAW9X8E9-F1
#
_entry.id   AF-A0AAW9X8E9-F1
#
_cell.length_a   1.000
_cell.length_b   1.000
_cell.length_c   1.000
_cell.angle_alpha   90.00
_cell.angle_beta   90.00
_cell.angle_gamma   90.00
#
_symmetry.space_group_name_H-M   'P 1'
#
loop_
_entity.id
_entity.type
_entity.pdbx_description
1 polymer ?
#
loop_
_entity_poly.entity_id
_entity_poly.type
_entity_poly.pdbx_seq_one_letter_code
_entity_poly.pdbx_strand_id
1 'polypeptide(L)'
;IKGSLEEKFWKEIGNSLYGKLAQGLRAKTAFDTARGLNRSLPPSSVTQPFFAAHVTGFIRAVVGELMNALSSDSSVVSVTTDGFLTNCPLDKINMSGPLSSRFQSLCDIVDPGSSMLTCKHEVSQLIAMKTRGQLTYRAIQGKPVVHARAGVKPPADIPRSDYNDYMVDLYLNRLPGQTLSRSTLISTREMWLSESDLVSREQDIRLNLEFDFKRQPVQPAMNEGHLLMSSRPWDNMEEALQQRSLFDDWRQTHTLKTLADWDDWCDFLYCRTVFSDMKLKVGSKRSDDILVRLFLRALTQCQWGLMLKDKKSYSCKEVAEWLTSEGYSVTVTDVKNAVRAKIPQMKFSSVTPRMKSLMDIIARKYPTFCLPV
;
A
#
# COMPACT_ATOMS: atom_id res chain seq x y z
N ILE A 1 21.78 -12.42 30.28
CA ILE A 1 20.40 -12.24 30.80
C ILE A 1 19.60 -11.44 29.77
N LYS A 2 18.43 -11.94 29.36
CA LYS A 2 17.58 -11.22 28.40
C LYS A 2 17.10 -9.89 28.99
N GLY A 3 17.20 -8.81 28.22
CA GLY A 3 16.96 -7.43 28.62
C GLY A 3 18.14 -6.71 29.27
N SER A 4 19.27 -7.38 29.55
CA SER A 4 20.40 -6.77 30.26
C SER A 4 21.17 -5.77 29.39
N LEU A 5 21.97 -4.91 30.05
CA LEU A 5 22.85 -3.97 29.36
C LEU A 5 23.87 -4.72 28.49
N GLU A 6 24.46 -5.80 29.00
CA GLU A 6 25.43 -6.62 28.28
C GLU A 6 24.85 -7.24 27.01
N GLU A 7 23.64 -7.82 27.09
CA GLU A 7 22.96 -8.38 25.91
C GLU A 7 22.69 -7.27 24.87
N LYS A 8 22.19 -6.11 25.32
CA LYS A 8 21.95 -4.96 24.43
C LYS A 8 23.24 -4.46 23.79
N PHE A 9 24.35 -4.45 24.54
CA PHE A 9 25.66 -4.02 24.06
C PHE A 9 26.20 -4.98 22.99
N TRP A 10 26.17 -6.29 23.25
CA TRP A 10 26.58 -7.30 22.25
C TRP A 10 25.71 -7.26 20.99
N LYS A 11 24.39 -7.08 21.17
CA LYS A 11 23.46 -6.90 20.05
C LYS A 11 23.79 -5.65 19.23
N GLU A 12 24.11 -4.55 19.90
CA GLU A 12 24.49 -3.30 19.23
C GLU A 12 25.79 -3.46 18.44
N ILE A 13 26.80 -4.12 19.02
CA ILE A 13 28.06 -4.44 18.33
C ILE A 13 27.77 -5.25 17.06
N GLY A 14 27.01 -6.35 17.15
CA GLY A 14 26.71 -7.20 16.00
C GLY A 14 25.98 -6.45 14.88
N ASN A 15 24.94 -5.68 15.23
CA ASN A 15 24.17 -4.90 14.26
C ASN A 15 25.00 -3.77 13.63
N SER A 16 25.83 -3.09 14.43
CA SER A 16 26.71 -2.03 13.97
C SER A 16 27.80 -2.55 13.05
N LEU A 17 28.37 -3.72 13.34
CA LEU A 17 29.38 -4.36 12.50
C LEU A 17 28.83 -4.63 11.09
N TYR A 18 27.64 -5.23 10.98
CA TYR A 18 26.96 -5.38 9.68
C TYR A 18 26.80 -4.03 8.96
N GLY A 19 26.34 -2.99 9.67
CA GLY A 19 26.21 -1.64 9.13
C GLY A 19 27.53 -1.07 8.59
N LYS A 20 28.65 -1.37 9.26
CA LYS A 20 30.00 -0.98 8.84
C LYS A 20 30.48 -1.72 7.60
N LEU A 21 30.19 -3.03 7.48
CA LEU A 21 30.49 -3.79 6.26
C LEU A 21 29.87 -3.15 5.01
N ALA A 22 28.70 -2.52 5.14
CA ALA A 22 27.99 -1.86 4.05
C ALA A 22 28.26 -0.34 3.91
N GLN A 23 29.05 0.26 4.82
CA GLN A 23 29.28 1.70 4.84
C GLN A 23 30.01 2.16 3.57
N GLY A 24 29.56 3.27 2.96
CA GLY A 24 30.20 3.87 1.78
C GLY A 24 29.92 3.15 0.45
N LEU A 25 29.19 2.02 0.43
CA LEU A 25 28.84 1.31 -0.80
C LEU A 25 27.82 2.06 -1.66
N ARG A 26 26.90 2.80 -1.03
CA ARG A 26 25.98 3.71 -1.70
C ARG A 26 26.35 5.13 -1.32
N ALA A 27 26.48 6.01 -2.31
CA ALA A 27 26.71 7.42 -2.09
C ALA A 27 25.64 8.00 -1.15
N LYS A 28 26.07 8.36 0.05
CA LYS A 28 25.30 9.07 1.06
C LYS A 28 26.18 10.16 1.63
N THR A 29 25.58 11.28 1.99
CA THR A 29 26.28 12.37 2.66
C THR A 29 25.94 12.39 4.15
N ALA A 30 26.91 12.81 4.96
CA ALA A 30 26.74 13.07 6.39
C ALA A 30 27.29 14.46 6.71
N PHE A 31 26.75 15.10 7.74
CA PHE A 31 27.25 16.39 8.21
C PHE A 31 28.54 16.21 8.99
N ASP A 32 29.62 16.83 8.51
CA ASP A 32 30.93 16.85 9.17
C ASP A 32 30.96 18.05 10.12
N THR A 33 30.85 17.79 11.43
CA THR A 33 30.87 18.83 12.46
C THR A 33 32.21 19.55 12.53
N ALA A 34 33.32 18.89 12.22
CA ALA A 34 34.64 19.51 12.25
C ALA A 34 34.82 20.56 11.13
N ARG A 35 34.07 20.43 10.03
CA ARG A 35 34.18 21.33 8.86
C ARG A 35 32.92 22.13 8.56
N GLY A 36 31.81 21.87 9.27
CA GLY A 36 30.52 22.52 9.06
C GLY A 36 29.86 22.23 7.70
N LEU A 37 30.27 21.17 6.99
CA LEU A 37 29.82 20.86 5.63
C LEU A 37 29.33 19.42 5.50
N ASN A 38 28.38 19.19 4.59
CA ASN A 38 27.99 17.84 4.21
C ASN A 38 29.09 17.20 3.36
N ARG A 39 29.49 15.98 3.69
CA ARG A 39 30.51 15.22 2.97
C ARG A 39 30.02 13.83 2.63
N SER A 40 30.53 13.28 1.53
CA SER A 40 30.31 11.88 1.19
C SER A 40 30.83 11.00 2.33
N LEU A 41 30.02 10.05 2.76
CA LEU A 41 30.38 9.09 3.80
C LEU A 41 31.37 8.10 3.19
N PRO A 42 32.64 8.08 3.64
CA PRO A 42 33.63 7.18 3.08
C PRO A 42 33.34 5.72 3.47
N PRO A 43 33.92 4.75 2.76
CA PRO A 43 34.02 3.38 3.23
C PRO A 43 34.61 3.33 4.65
N SER A 44 34.15 2.39 5.47
CA SER A 44 34.79 2.06 6.74
C SER A 44 36.02 1.19 6.50
N SER A 45 36.87 1.04 7.52
CA SER A 45 38.04 0.13 7.47
C SER A 45 37.67 -1.33 7.22
N VAL A 46 36.43 -1.72 7.52
CA VAL A 46 35.91 -3.08 7.35
C VAL A 46 34.85 -3.18 6.26
N THR A 47 34.70 -2.16 5.41
CA THR A 47 33.72 -2.21 4.31
C THR A 47 34.01 -3.41 3.41
N GLN A 48 33.04 -4.31 3.27
CA GLN A 48 33.16 -5.54 2.48
C GLN A 48 31.81 -5.89 1.84
N PRO A 49 31.57 -5.50 0.56
CA PRO A 49 30.29 -5.69 -0.11
C PRO A 49 29.85 -7.15 -0.17
N PHE A 50 30.78 -8.10 -0.34
CA PHE A 50 30.45 -9.53 -0.42
C PHE A 50 29.83 -10.05 0.89
N PHE A 51 30.39 -9.66 2.04
CA PHE A 51 29.86 -10.08 3.34
C PHE A 51 28.54 -9.38 3.64
N ALA A 52 28.41 -8.09 3.34
CA ALA A 52 27.13 -7.38 3.49
C ALA A 52 26.01 -8.00 2.63
N ALA A 53 26.31 -8.33 1.37
CA ALA A 53 25.39 -9.01 0.48
C ALA A 53 25.04 -10.42 0.98
N HIS A 54 26.03 -11.19 1.42
CA HIS A 54 25.82 -12.54 1.94
C HIS A 54 24.92 -12.53 3.18
N VAL A 55 25.19 -11.68 4.18
CA VAL A 55 24.38 -11.60 5.41
C VAL A 55 22.91 -11.31 5.08
N THR A 56 22.65 -10.31 4.23
CA THR A 56 21.26 -9.95 3.89
C THR A 56 20.60 -10.96 2.95
N GLY A 57 21.34 -11.55 2.02
CA GLY A 57 20.82 -12.53 1.07
C GLY A 57 20.52 -13.85 1.76
N PHE A 58 21.42 -14.32 2.62
CA PHE A 58 21.28 -15.58 3.35
C PHE A 58 20.08 -15.56 4.29
N ILE A 59 19.93 -14.53 5.13
CA ILE A 59 18.77 -14.48 6.06
C ILE A 59 17.43 -14.39 5.31
N ARG A 60 17.38 -13.65 4.19
CA ARG A 60 16.18 -13.59 3.33
C ARG A 60 15.88 -14.95 2.70
N ALA A 61 16.90 -15.70 2.31
CA ALA A 61 16.74 -17.04 1.77
C ALA A 61 16.25 -18.03 2.85
N VAL A 62 16.75 -17.94 4.08
CA VAL A 62 16.26 -18.73 5.23
C VAL A 62 14.79 -18.42 5.51
N VAL A 63 14.42 -17.13 5.61
CA VAL A 63 13.01 -16.74 5.79
C VAL A 63 12.13 -17.24 4.64
N GLY A 64 12.63 -17.17 3.40
CA GLY A 64 11.93 -17.70 2.23
C GLY A 64 11.74 -19.22 2.28
N GLU A 65 12.76 -19.97 2.70
CA GLU A 65 12.67 -21.43 2.90
C GLU A 65 11.62 -21.79 3.95
N LEU A 66 11.64 -21.10 5.10
CA LEU A 66 10.64 -21.29 6.17
C LEU A 66 9.22 -21.00 5.70
N MET A 67 9.02 -19.90 4.96
CA MET A 67 7.71 -19.54 4.41
C MET A 67 7.20 -20.57 3.39
N ASN A 68 8.08 -21.08 2.54
CA ASN A 68 7.71 -22.08 1.53
C ASN A 68 7.42 -23.45 2.15
N ALA A 69 7.91 -23.72 3.35
CA ALA A 69 7.66 -24.95 4.08
C ALA A 69 6.38 -24.90 4.94
N LEU A 70 5.66 -23.77 4.97
CA LEU A 70 4.37 -23.67 5.66
C LEU A 70 3.30 -24.52 4.95
N SER A 71 2.35 -25.05 5.72
CA SER A 71 1.22 -25.80 5.17
C SER A 71 0.33 -24.89 4.30
N SER A 72 -0.43 -25.50 3.38
CA SER A 72 -1.39 -24.79 2.51
C SER A 72 -2.45 -24.00 3.29
N ASP A 73 -2.75 -24.43 4.51
CA ASP A 73 -3.78 -23.83 5.38
C ASP A 73 -3.21 -22.69 6.23
N SER A 74 -1.90 -22.46 6.16
CA SER A 74 -1.21 -21.37 6.83
C SER A 74 -1.18 -20.13 5.95
N SER A 75 -1.39 -18.97 6.58
CA SER A 75 -1.27 -17.66 5.97
C SER A 75 -0.09 -16.91 6.56
N VAL A 76 0.56 -16.11 5.73
CA VAL A 76 1.59 -15.17 6.16
C VAL A 76 1.02 -13.76 6.05
N VAL A 77 0.90 -13.09 7.20
CA VAL A 77 0.31 -11.75 7.30
C VAL A 77 1.32 -10.68 6.93
N SER A 78 2.57 -10.82 7.38
CA SER A 78 3.64 -9.87 7.13
C SER A 78 5.00 -10.52 7.24
N VAL A 79 5.97 -10.00 6.47
CA VAL A 79 7.35 -10.47 6.45
C VAL A 79 8.28 -9.26 6.52
N THR A 80 9.24 -9.34 7.42
CA THR A 80 10.36 -8.39 7.54
C THR A 80 11.68 -9.09 7.26
N THR A 81 12.82 -8.43 7.52
CA THR A 81 14.15 -8.90 7.11
C THR A 81 14.49 -10.30 7.62
N ASP A 82 14.07 -10.62 8.84
CA ASP A 82 14.52 -11.75 9.65
C ASP A 82 13.35 -12.42 10.41
N GLY A 83 12.11 -12.19 9.98
CA GLY A 83 10.94 -12.75 10.66
C GLY A 83 9.63 -12.43 9.96
N PHE A 84 8.58 -13.16 10.33
CA PHE A 84 7.26 -13.04 9.74
C PHE A 84 6.16 -13.29 10.78
N LEU A 85 4.95 -12.87 10.46
CA LEU A 85 3.73 -13.15 11.22
C LEU A 85 2.90 -14.17 10.45
N THR A 86 2.52 -15.26 11.11
CA THR A 86 1.72 -16.35 10.54
C THR A 86 0.73 -16.86 11.57
N ASN A 87 -0.34 -17.51 11.11
CA ASN A 87 -1.23 -18.31 11.95
C ASN A 87 -0.71 -19.75 12.17
N CYS A 88 0.43 -20.14 11.59
CA CYS A 88 1.05 -21.44 11.81
C CYS A 88 1.67 -21.53 13.22
N PRO A 89 1.31 -22.52 14.05
CA PRO A 89 1.97 -22.78 15.31
C PRO A 89 3.48 -23.04 15.13
N LEU A 90 4.31 -22.55 16.07
CA LEU A 90 5.77 -22.62 15.95
C LEU A 90 6.30 -24.06 15.83
N ASP A 91 5.69 -25.00 16.56
CA ASP A 91 6.04 -26.43 16.54
C ASP A 91 5.72 -27.12 15.21
N LYS A 92 4.90 -26.49 14.35
CA LYS A 92 4.56 -26.97 13.01
C LYS A 92 5.39 -26.35 11.90
N ILE A 93 6.24 -25.35 12.21
CA ILE A 93 7.12 -24.75 11.22
C ILE A 93 8.29 -25.72 10.96
N ASN A 94 8.37 -26.23 9.73
CA ASN A 94 9.46 -27.10 9.35
C ASN A 94 10.78 -26.31 9.22
N MET A 95 11.70 -26.61 10.14
CA MET A 95 13.02 -25.99 10.26
C MET A 95 14.16 -26.88 9.73
N SER A 96 13.85 -28.03 9.12
CA SER A 96 14.86 -29.02 8.68
C SER A 96 15.41 -28.76 7.27
N GLY A 97 15.04 -27.65 6.63
CA GLY A 97 15.56 -27.27 5.32
C GLY A 97 17.07 -27.01 5.35
N PRO A 98 17.78 -27.09 4.21
CA PRO A 98 19.23 -26.89 4.17
C PRO A 98 19.68 -25.49 4.62
N LEU A 99 18.94 -24.42 4.30
CA LEU A 99 19.30 -23.06 4.71
C LEU A 99 19.03 -22.85 6.20
N SER A 100 17.87 -23.31 6.65
CA SER A 100 17.42 -23.32 8.04
C SER A 100 18.39 -24.11 8.93
N SER A 101 18.79 -25.31 8.51
CA SER A 101 19.76 -26.14 9.24
C SER A 101 21.12 -25.46 9.34
N ARG A 102 21.59 -24.85 8.24
CA ARG A 102 22.84 -24.07 8.25
C ARG A 102 22.75 -22.88 9.21
N PHE A 103 21.62 -22.16 9.22
CA PHE A 103 21.44 -21.03 10.12
C PHE A 103 21.37 -21.48 11.59
N GLN A 104 20.67 -22.59 11.86
CA GLN A 104 20.65 -23.21 13.19
C GLN A 104 22.07 -23.58 13.66
N SER A 105 22.91 -24.18 12.80
CA SER A 105 24.31 -24.46 13.16
C SER A 105 25.12 -23.20 13.50
N LEU A 106 24.80 -22.05 12.91
CA LEU A 106 25.42 -20.77 13.29
C LEU A 106 24.88 -20.26 14.63
N CYS A 107 23.59 -20.44 14.90
CA CYS A 107 23.00 -20.17 16.21
C CYS A 107 23.68 -21.04 17.29
N ASP A 108 23.90 -22.32 17.02
CA ASP A 108 24.53 -23.25 17.96
C ASP A 108 25.98 -22.87 18.32
N ILE A 109 26.70 -22.17 17.43
CA ILE A 109 28.04 -21.64 17.71
C ILE A 109 27.97 -20.46 18.69
N VAL A 110 26.95 -19.62 18.59
CA VAL A 110 26.84 -18.35 19.34
C VAL A 110 26.07 -18.54 20.66
N ASP A 111 25.01 -19.35 20.64
CA ASP A 111 24.12 -19.64 21.76
C ASP A 111 23.67 -21.11 21.69
N PRO A 112 24.52 -22.06 22.15
CA PRO A 112 24.26 -23.50 22.05
C PRO A 112 22.92 -23.91 22.65
N GLY A 113 22.12 -24.68 21.90
CA GLY A 113 20.81 -25.17 22.35
C GLY A 113 19.66 -24.16 22.19
N SER A 114 19.92 -22.96 21.68
CA SER A 114 18.89 -22.02 21.25
C SER A 114 18.22 -22.50 19.96
N SER A 115 16.98 -22.07 19.72
CA SER A 115 16.34 -22.24 18.42
C SER A 115 16.51 -20.98 17.59
N MET A 116 16.76 -21.14 16.28
CA MET A 116 16.80 -20.01 15.35
C MET A 116 15.48 -19.23 15.28
N LEU A 117 14.35 -19.85 15.64
CA LEU A 117 13.05 -19.20 15.73
C LEU A 117 12.65 -18.99 17.19
N THR A 118 12.08 -17.82 17.47
CA THR A 118 11.51 -17.50 18.78
C THR A 118 10.21 -16.75 18.58
N CYS A 119 9.11 -17.26 19.15
CA CYS A 119 7.85 -16.55 19.18
C CYS A 119 7.96 -15.33 20.11
N LYS A 120 7.86 -14.12 19.54
CA LYS A 120 7.94 -12.86 20.30
C LYS A 120 6.58 -12.35 20.77
N HIS A 121 5.56 -12.57 19.95
CA HIS A 121 4.22 -12.01 20.11
C HIS A 121 3.20 -13.01 19.60
N GLU A 122 2.05 -13.06 20.28
CA GLU A 122 0.95 -13.94 19.92
C GLU A 122 -0.35 -13.22 20.24
N VAL A 123 -1.23 -13.11 19.25
CA VAL A 123 -2.47 -12.34 19.35
C VAL A 123 -3.59 -13.06 18.60
N SER A 124 -4.83 -12.74 18.95
CA SER A 124 -6.00 -13.35 18.33
C SER A 124 -6.31 -12.71 16.97
N GLN A 125 -6.12 -11.39 16.84
CA GLN A 125 -6.40 -10.66 15.60
C GLN A 125 -5.51 -9.44 15.43
N LEU A 126 -5.07 -9.20 14.19
CA LEU A 126 -4.18 -8.12 13.80
C LEU A 126 -4.86 -7.16 12.84
N ILE A 127 -4.45 -5.88 12.89
CA ILE A 127 -4.59 -4.94 11.78
C ILE A 127 -3.24 -4.86 11.07
N ALA A 128 -3.21 -5.35 9.83
CA ALA A 128 -2.02 -5.35 8.97
C ALA A 128 -2.09 -4.20 7.95
N MET A 129 -1.75 -3.00 8.40
CA MET A 129 -1.88 -1.79 7.59
C MET A 129 -0.77 -1.64 6.53
N LYS A 130 0.46 -2.08 6.83
CA LYS A 130 1.64 -1.98 5.96
C LYS A 130 2.61 -3.11 6.23
N THR A 131 3.62 -3.33 5.38
CA THR A 131 4.69 -4.31 5.68
C THR A 131 5.27 -4.13 7.09
N ARG A 132 5.52 -2.89 7.51
CA ARG A 132 6.06 -2.55 8.85
C ARG A 132 5.03 -1.82 9.74
N GLY A 133 3.74 -2.09 9.53
CA GLY A 133 2.65 -1.54 10.31
C GLY A 133 1.68 -2.64 10.73
N GLN A 134 1.77 -3.09 11.98
CA GLN A 134 0.98 -4.18 12.55
C GLN A 134 0.47 -3.76 13.93
N LEU A 135 -0.83 -3.82 14.16
CA LEU A 135 -1.45 -3.49 15.45
C LEU A 135 -2.22 -4.69 15.97
N THR A 136 -2.31 -4.82 17.28
CA THR A 136 -3.14 -5.83 17.91
C THR A 136 -4.57 -5.31 17.97
N TYR A 137 -5.50 -5.97 17.28
CA TYR A 137 -6.92 -5.66 17.41
C TYR A 137 -7.57 -6.45 18.55
N ARG A 138 -7.20 -7.73 18.68
CA ARG A 138 -7.58 -8.58 19.81
C ARG A 138 -6.37 -9.27 20.39
N ALA A 139 -6.08 -8.98 21.65
CA ALA A 139 -4.99 -9.60 22.39
C ALA A 139 -5.36 -11.01 22.86
N ILE A 140 -4.34 -11.81 23.19
CA ILE A 140 -4.49 -13.05 23.97
C ILE A 140 -4.01 -12.74 25.38
N GLN A 141 -4.79 -13.14 26.38
CA GLN A 141 -4.47 -12.87 27.78
C GLN A 141 -3.09 -13.44 28.14
N GLY A 142 -2.25 -12.61 28.77
CA GLY A 142 -0.89 -12.99 29.20
C GLY A 142 0.16 -13.06 28.08
N LYS A 143 -0.19 -12.76 26.82
CA LYS A 143 0.74 -12.74 25.69
C LYS A 143 1.13 -11.31 25.29
N PRO A 144 2.38 -11.05 24.90
CA PRO A 144 2.79 -9.74 24.40
C PRO A 144 2.06 -9.36 23.11
N VAL A 145 1.55 -8.14 23.05
CA VAL A 145 0.88 -7.58 21.87
C VAL A 145 1.85 -7.33 20.72
N VAL A 146 1.38 -7.46 19.49
CA VAL A 146 2.08 -6.97 18.29
C VAL A 146 1.83 -5.47 18.16
N HIS A 147 2.91 -4.68 18.14
CA HIS A 147 2.81 -3.23 18.09
C HIS A 147 3.91 -2.59 17.22
N ALA A 148 3.62 -2.43 15.92
CA ALA A 148 4.46 -1.77 14.94
C ALA A 148 3.67 -0.64 14.26
N ARG A 149 4.07 0.61 14.48
CA ARG A 149 3.25 1.81 14.16
C ARG A 149 3.51 2.43 12.78
N ALA A 150 4.27 1.75 11.91
CA ALA A 150 4.67 2.29 10.60
C ALA A 150 5.34 3.68 10.64
N GLY A 151 6.04 4.02 11.73
CA GLY A 151 6.71 5.30 11.93
C GLY A 151 5.85 6.40 12.55
N VAL A 152 4.57 6.14 12.83
CA VAL A 152 3.70 7.06 13.58
C VAL A 152 4.05 6.99 15.07
N LYS A 153 4.13 8.16 15.70
CA LYS A 153 4.32 8.30 17.15
C LYS A 153 3.02 8.92 17.70
N PRO A 154 2.32 8.25 18.64
CA PRO A 154 1.21 8.86 19.35
C PRO A 154 1.64 10.15 20.06
N PRO A 155 0.70 11.08 20.27
CA PRO A 155 0.93 12.28 21.07
C PRO A 155 1.56 11.98 22.44
N ALA A 156 2.30 12.94 22.99
CA ALA A 156 3.12 12.75 24.19
C ALA A 156 2.29 12.51 25.46
N ASP A 157 1.05 13.00 25.47
CA ASP A 157 0.03 12.85 26.51
C ASP A 157 -0.59 11.45 26.55
N ILE A 158 -0.44 10.65 25.49
CA ILE A 158 -0.91 9.26 25.47
C ILE A 158 0.08 8.38 26.25
N PRO A 159 -0.37 7.63 27.27
CA PRO A 159 0.46 6.66 27.97
C PRO A 159 0.97 5.56 27.03
N ARG A 160 2.18 5.05 27.29
CA ARG A 160 2.77 3.98 26.47
C ARG A 160 1.95 2.69 26.46
N SER A 161 1.23 2.40 27.54
CA SER A 161 0.30 1.26 27.64
C SER A 161 -0.81 1.34 26.59
N ASP A 162 -1.23 2.55 26.24
CA ASP A 162 -2.43 2.81 25.44
C ASP A 162 -2.08 3.12 23.98
N TYR A 163 -0.78 3.06 23.63
CA TYR A 163 -0.30 3.30 22.27
C TYR A 163 -0.94 2.39 21.23
N ASN A 164 -1.21 1.12 21.59
CA ASN A 164 -1.86 0.22 20.67
C ASN A 164 -3.28 0.67 20.38
N ASP A 165 -4.05 0.99 21.42
CA ASP A 165 -5.47 1.32 21.30
C ASP A 165 -5.66 2.66 20.59
N TYR A 166 -4.82 3.66 20.91
CA TYR A 166 -4.76 4.91 20.16
C TYR A 166 -4.50 4.67 18.67
N MET A 167 -3.55 3.79 18.34
CA MET A 167 -3.20 3.52 16.95
C MET A 167 -4.29 2.74 16.20
N VAL A 168 -5.01 1.84 16.90
CA VAL A 168 -6.16 1.12 16.35
C VAL A 168 -7.28 2.11 16.03
N ASP A 169 -7.63 2.97 16.99
CA ASP A 169 -8.63 4.03 16.80
C ASP A 169 -8.25 4.96 15.65
N LEU A 170 -7.02 5.49 15.68
CA LEU A 170 -6.48 6.35 14.62
C LEU A 170 -6.56 5.67 13.26
N TYR A 171 -6.21 4.39 13.14
CA TYR A 171 -6.28 3.67 11.87
C TYR A 171 -7.72 3.53 11.37
N LEU A 172 -8.65 3.10 12.22
CA LEU A 172 -10.04 2.87 11.83
C LEU A 172 -10.76 4.18 11.48
N ASN A 173 -10.45 5.25 12.22
CA ASN A 173 -11.10 6.56 12.10
C ASN A 173 -10.33 7.57 11.23
N ARG A 174 -9.19 7.18 10.65
CA ARG A 174 -8.36 8.07 9.82
C ARG A 174 -9.14 8.78 8.71
N LEU A 175 -8.83 10.04 8.46
CA LEU A 175 -9.43 10.81 7.38
C LEU A 175 -8.42 11.04 6.24
N PRO A 176 -8.90 11.21 4.99
CA PRO A 176 -8.02 11.61 3.89
C PRO A 176 -7.29 12.91 4.21
N GLY A 177 -5.97 12.91 4.00
CA GLY A 177 -5.15 14.11 4.22
C GLY A 177 -4.91 14.49 5.68
N GLN A 178 -5.39 13.69 6.64
CA GLN A 178 -5.17 13.93 8.07
C GLN A 178 -3.68 14.11 8.38
N THR A 179 -3.36 15.10 9.21
CA THR A 179 -2.02 15.36 9.73
C THR A 179 -1.95 14.99 11.21
N LEU A 180 -0.74 14.69 11.68
CA LEU A 180 -0.42 14.52 13.10
C LEU A 180 0.76 15.40 13.45
N SER A 181 0.67 16.06 14.60
CA SER A 181 1.80 16.80 15.14
C SER A 181 2.83 15.82 15.69
N ARG A 182 4.10 16.08 15.36
CA ARG A 182 5.22 15.23 15.75
C ARG A 182 6.38 16.10 16.22
N SER A 183 6.78 15.83 17.46
CA SER A 183 8.04 16.31 18.01
C SER A 183 9.23 15.54 17.43
N THR A 184 10.16 16.26 16.81
CA THR A 184 11.45 15.73 16.34
C THR A 184 12.59 16.58 16.86
N LEU A 185 13.73 15.95 17.16
CA LEU A 185 14.94 16.70 17.51
C LEU A 185 15.48 17.43 16.29
N ILE A 186 16.03 18.63 16.51
CA ILE A 186 16.77 19.37 15.48
C ILE A 186 17.92 18.52 14.92
N SER A 187 18.23 18.72 13.64
CA SER A 187 19.30 17.96 12.97
C SER A 187 20.68 18.30 13.55
N THR A 188 21.66 17.40 13.46
CA THR A 188 23.05 17.68 13.89
C THR A 188 23.63 18.95 13.22
N ARG A 189 23.24 19.21 11.98
CA ARG A 189 23.61 20.46 11.28
C ARG A 189 23.02 21.69 11.96
N GLU A 190 21.75 21.62 12.31
CA GLU A 190 21.04 22.72 12.98
C GLU A 190 21.59 22.91 14.39
N MET A 191 21.83 21.84 15.14
CA MET A 191 22.52 21.89 16.45
C MET A 191 23.85 22.64 16.36
N TRP A 192 24.65 22.33 15.34
CA TRP A 192 25.94 22.99 15.11
C TRP A 192 25.80 24.46 14.70
N LEU A 193 24.83 24.79 13.85
CA LEU A 193 24.64 26.15 13.34
C LEU A 193 23.97 27.10 14.34
N SER A 194 23.09 26.58 15.20
CA SER A 194 22.35 27.35 16.19
C SER A 194 22.90 27.21 17.61
N GLU A 195 24.03 26.52 17.78
CA GLU A 195 24.65 26.21 19.08
C GLU A 195 23.64 25.65 20.09
N SER A 196 22.70 24.86 19.60
CA SER A 196 21.57 24.34 20.37
C SER A 196 21.69 22.83 20.53
N ASP A 197 21.43 22.31 21.73
CA ASP A 197 21.54 20.87 21.99
C ASP A 197 20.16 20.20 22.14
N LEU A 198 19.93 19.15 21.34
CA LEU A 198 18.76 18.27 21.38
C LEU A 198 17.41 19.01 21.54
N VAL A 199 17.27 20.18 20.91
CA VAL A 199 16.03 20.95 20.94
C VAL A 199 14.95 20.22 20.15
N SER A 200 13.77 20.12 20.74
CA SER A 200 12.61 19.53 20.07
C SER A 200 11.90 20.58 19.21
N ARG A 201 11.56 20.18 17.99
CA ARG A 201 10.78 20.94 17.02
C ARG A 201 9.50 20.17 16.70
N GLU A 202 8.38 20.83 16.89
CA GLU A 202 7.08 20.32 16.45
C GLU A 202 6.94 20.51 14.94
N GLN A 203 6.52 19.45 14.26
CA GLN A 203 6.20 19.46 12.84
C GLN A 203 4.94 18.64 12.60
N ASP A 204 4.03 19.19 11.81
CA ASP A 204 2.88 18.42 11.32
C ASP A 204 3.31 17.55 10.14
N ILE A 205 3.04 16.25 10.27
CA ILE A 205 3.29 15.26 9.22
C ILE A 205 1.98 14.70 8.72
N ARG A 206 1.89 14.47 7.41
CA ARG A 206 0.74 13.78 6.81
C ARG A 206 0.71 12.33 7.28
N LEU A 207 -0.44 11.89 7.78
CA LEU A 207 -0.67 10.50 8.18
C LEU A 207 -0.61 9.59 6.96
N ASN A 208 0.18 8.52 7.05
CA ASN A 208 0.37 7.56 5.96
C ASN A 208 0.24 6.14 6.49
N LEU A 209 -1.01 5.70 6.68
CA LEU A 209 -1.36 4.35 7.14
C LEU A 209 -2.07 3.49 6.10
N GLU A 210 -2.30 4.00 4.89
CA GLU A 210 -2.85 3.19 3.80
C GLU A 210 -1.90 2.06 3.40
N PHE A 211 -2.46 1.00 2.83
CA PHE A 211 -1.70 -0.16 2.35
C PHE A 211 -0.57 0.25 1.40
N ASP A 212 0.59 -0.38 1.53
CA ASP A 212 1.80 0.04 0.80
C ASP A 212 1.94 -0.56 -0.60
N PHE A 213 0.98 -1.39 -1.02
CA PHE A 213 0.89 -2.05 -2.33
C PHE A 213 2.19 -2.80 -2.72
N LYS A 214 3.00 -3.24 -1.75
CA LYS A 214 4.12 -4.14 -2.07
C LYS A 214 3.69 -5.51 -2.59
N ARG A 215 2.43 -5.87 -2.36
CA ARG A 215 1.72 -6.99 -2.98
C ARG A 215 0.43 -6.48 -3.58
N GLN A 216 -0.12 -7.21 -4.53
CA GLN A 216 -1.40 -6.87 -5.15
C GLN A 216 -2.55 -7.37 -4.26
N PRO A 217 -3.38 -6.48 -3.68
CA PRO A 217 -4.56 -6.91 -2.93
C PRO A 217 -5.60 -7.51 -3.86
N VAL A 218 -6.25 -8.59 -3.39
CA VAL A 218 -7.29 -9.34 -4.11
C VAL A 218 -8.36 -9.81 -3.13
N GLN A 219 -9.54 -10.17 -3.65
CA GLN A 219 -10.64 -10.74 -2.87
C GLN A 219 -11.00 -9.88 -1.64
N PRO A 220 -11.43 -8.61 -1.84
CA PRO A 220 -11.87 -7.77 -0.74
C PRO A 220 -13.15 -8.32 -0.11
N ALA A 221 -13.21 -8.28 1.21
CA ALA A 221 -14.39 -8.61 2.00
C ALA A 221 -14.49 -7.66 3.20
N MET A 222 -15.69 -7.47 3.73
CA MET A 222 -15.86 -6.75 5.01
C MET A 222 -15.65 -7.73 6.17
N ASN A 223 -14.83 -7.31 7.13
CA ASN A 223 -14.64 -8.00 8.40
C ASN A 223 -14.67 -6.94 9.51
N GLU A 224 -15.67 -7.04 10.39
CA GLU A 224 -15.80 -6.19 11.60
C GLU A 224 -15.69 -4.68 11.30
N GLY A 225 -16.35 -4.23 10.24
CA GLY A 225 -16.41 -2.81 9.88
C GLY A 225 -15.22 -2.28 9.08
N HIS A 226 -14.28 -3.13 8.66
CA HIS A 226 -13.17 -2.75 7.79
C HIS A 226 -12.89 -3.80 6.71
N LEU A 227 -12.15 -3.42 5.66
CA LEU A 227 -11.69 -4.35 4.62
C LEU A 227 -10.70 -5.39 5.15
N LEU A 228 -10.96 -6.64 4.78
CA LEU A 228 -10.05 -7.79 4.78
C LEU A 228 -9.75 -8.16 3.32
N MET A 229 -8.47 -8.36 2.99
CA MET A 229 -8.04 -8.69 1.63
C MET A 229 -6.97 -9.76 1.67
N SER A 230 -7.01 -10.67 0.70
CA SER A 230 -5.88 -11.53 0.36
C SER A 230 -4.89 -10.75 -0.51
N SER A 231 -3.68 -11.28 -0.74
CA SER A 231 -2.76 -10.67 -1.70
C SER A 231 -1.96 -11.68 -2.49
N ARG A 232 -1.65 -11.33 -3.74
CA ARG A 232 -0.79 -12.12 -4.63
C ARG A 232 0.47 -11.32 -5.00
N PRO A 233 1.56 -11.96 -5.46
CA PRO A 233 2.72 -11.22 -5.92
C PRO A 233 2.34 -10.42 -7.17
N TRP A 234 3.07 -9.33 -7.41
CA TRP A 234 2.99 -8.63 -8.68
C TRP A 234 3.68 -9.46 -9.77
N ASP A 235 3.14 -9.42 -10.99
CA ASP A 235 3.74 -10.10 -12.14
C ASP A 235 5.06 -9.41 -12.56
N ASN A 236 5.12 -8.08 -12.42
CA ASN A 236 6.34 -7.30 -12.63
C ASN A 236 6.39 -6.04 -11.76
N MET A 237 7.58 -5.43 -11.67
CA MET A 237 7.84 -4.23 -10.86
C MET A 237 7.17 -2.97 -11.46
N GLU A 238 7.03 -2.90 -12.78
CA GLU A 238 6.47 -1.72 -13.46
C GLU A 238 5.01 -1.52 -13.08
N GLU A 239 4.20 -2.58 -13.16
CA GLU A 239 2.80 -2.58 -12.69
C GLU A 239 2.68 -2.21 -11.21
N ALA A 240 3.55 -2.77 -10.37
CA ALA A 240 3.56 -2.47 -8.94
C ALA A 240 3.81 -0.98 -8.67
N LEU A 241 4.79 -0.39 -9.37
CA LEU A 241 5.13 1.04 -9.23
C LEU A 241 4.04 1.94 -9.83
N GLN A 242 3.48 1.57 -10.98
CA GLN A 242 2.39 2.32 -11.62
C GLN A 242 1.16 2.34 -10.72
N GLN A 243 0.71 1.18 -10.23
CA GLN A 243 -0.47 1.11 -9.37
C GLN A 243 -0.24 1.84 -8.04
N ARG A 244 0.96 1.75 -7.47
CA ARG A 244 1.32 2.50 -6.26
C ARG A 244 1.29 4.01 -6.49
N SER A 245 1.81 4.48 -7.63
CA SER A 245 1.74 5.90 -7.99
C SER A 245 0.28 6.37 -8.14
N LEU A 246 -0.56 5.59 -8.82
CA LEU A 246 -1.98 5.91 -8.96
C LEU A 246 -2.72 5.87 -7.62
N PHE A 247 -2.36 4.95 -6.73
CA PHE A 247 -2.92 4.89 -5.40
C PHE A 247 -2.48 6.08 -4.53
N ASP A 248 -1.24 6.55 -4.69
CA ASP A 248 -0.73 7.75 -4.05
C ASP A 248 -1.54 9.00 -4.46
N ASP A 249 -2.03 9.07 -5.70
CA ASP A 249 -2.95 10.10 -6.17
C ASP A 249 -4.37 9.93 -5.62
N TRP A 250 -4.92 8.72 -5.68
CA TRP A 250 -6.30 8.45 -5.24
C TRP A 250 -6.48 8.70 -3.74
N ARG A 251 -5.55 8.23 -2.91
CA ARG A 251 -5.59 8.40 -1.45
C ARG A 251 -5.37 9.84 -0.98
N GLN A 252 -5.18 10.79 -1.91
CA GLN A 252 -5.10 12.19 -1.53
C GLN A 252 -6.40 12.68 -0.88
N THR A 253 -7.54 12.20 -1.40
CA THR A 253 -8.89 12.57 -0.96
C THR A 253 -9.73 11.36 -0.53
N HIS A 254 -9.16 10.16 -0.49
CA HIS A 254 -9.85 8.92 -0.12
C HIS A 254 -9.05 8.11 0.93
N THR A 255 -9.74 7.19 1.59
CA THR A 255 -9.17 6.17 2.49
C THR A 255 -9.77 4.83 2.16
N LEU A 256 -8.97 3.76 2.13
CA LEU A 256 -9.47 2.43 1.79
C LEU A 256 -9.99 1.71 3.05
N LYS A 257 -11.32 1.72 3.28
CA LYS A 257 -11.94 1.14 4.48
C LYS A 257 -13.10 0.18 4.19
N THR A 258 -13.86 0.43 3.12
CA THR A 258 -15.09 -0.28 2.79
C THR A 258 -15.06 -0.85 1.38
N LEU A 259 -15.99 -1.76 1.06
CA LEU A 259 -16.18 -2.24 -0.31
C LEU A 259 -16.52 -1.11 -1.29
N ALA A 260 -17.24 -0.08 -0.85
CA ALA A 260 -17.50 1.09 -1.69
C ALA A 260 -16.22 1.88 -2.02
N ASP A 261 -15.31 2.03 -1.05
CA ASP A 261 -14.00 2.64 -1.29
C ASP A 261 -13.15 1.79 -2.24
N TRP A 262 -13.22 0.46 -2.10
CA TRP A 262 -12.56 -0.48 -3.00
C TRP A 262 -13.09 -0.37 -4.43
N ASP A 263 -14.41 -0.34 -4.60
CA ASP A 263 -15.04 -0.19 -5.92
C ASP A 263 -14.69 1.15 -6.56
N ASP A 264 -14.66 2.25 -5.78
CA ASP A 264 -14.20 3.55 -6.28
C ASP A 264 -12.73 3.53 -6.69
N TRP A 265 -11.87 2.88 -5.89
CA TRP A 265 -10.46 2.69 -6.22
C TRP A 265 -10.29 1.88 -7.52
N CYS A 266 -11.01 0.77 -7.68
CA CYS A 266 -10.98 -0.04 -8.90
C CYS A 266 -11.48 0.75 -10.12
N ASP A 267 -12.52 1.57 -9.95
CA ASP A 267 -13.03 2.43 -11.02
C ASP A 267 -12.03 3.51 -11.41
N PHE A 268 -11.42 4.17 -10.42
CA PHE A 268 -10.35 5.14 -10.64
C PHE A 268 -9.17 4.52 -11.38
N LEU A 269 -8.72 3.34 -10.94
CA LEU A 269 -7.63 2.60 -11.56
C LEU A 269 -7.97 2.26 -13.02
N TYR A 270 -9.16 1.71 -13.26
CA TYR A 270 -9.66 1.40 -14.60
C TYR A 270 -9.64 2.63 -15.51
N CYS A 271 -10.13 3.77 -15.00
CA CYS A 271 -10.14 5.00 -15.79
C CYS A 271 -8.73 5.44 -16.17
N ARG A 272 -7.79 5.35 -15.22
CA ARG A 272 -6.41 5.81 -15.42
C ARG A 272 -5.59 4.88 -16.31
N THR A 273 -5.91 3.59 -16.37
CA THR A 273 -5.24 2.64 -17.26
C THR A 273 -5.91 2.58 -18.62
N VAL A 274 -7.21 2.31 -18.69
CA VAL A 274 -7.91 2.06 -19.96
C VAL A 274 -8.15 3.35 -20.77
N PHE A 275 -8.63 4.42 -20.13
CA PHE A 275 -9.03 5.62 -20.87
C PHE A 275 -7.87 6.60 -21.13
N SER A 276 -6.85 6.63 -20.26
CA SER A 276 -5.67 7.47 -20.50
C SER A 276 -4.88 7.01 -21.73
N ASP A 277 -4.73 5.69 -21.93
CA ASP A 277 -4.08 5.12 -23.11
C ASP A 277 -4.79 5.52 -24.41
N MET A 278 -6.10 5.76 -24.32
CA MET A 278 -6.94 6.24 -25.43
C MET A 278 -6.93 7.76 -25.59
N LYS A 279 -6.08 8.48 -24.84
CA LYS A 279 -5.98 9.94 -24.82
C LYS A 279 -7.30 10.64 -24.44
N LEU A 280 -8.18 9.95 -23.70
CA LEU A 280 -9.39 10.55 -23.16
C LEU A 280 -9.06 11.32 -21.89
N LYS A 281 -9.57 12.55 -21.78
CA LYS A 281 -9.46 13.34 -20.54
C LYS A 281 -10.39 12.74 -19.47
N VAL A 282 -9.80 11.99 -18.55
CA VAL A 282 -10.43 11.41 -17.36
C VAL A 282 -10.65 12.50 -16.30
N GLY A 283 -9.57 13.16 -15.86
CA GLY A 283 -9.65 14.17 -14.79
C GLY A 283 -10.15 13.55 -13.48
N SER A 284 -11.16 14.16 -12.87
CA SER A 284 -11.86 13.64 -11.69
C SER A 284 -13.03 12.71 -12.01
N LYS A 285 -13.41 12.59 -13.29
CA LYS A 285 -14.57 11.81 -13.74
C LYS A 285 -14.35 10.31 -13.54
N ARG A 286 -15.45 9.59 -13.33
CA ARG A 286 -15.48 8.12 -13.18
C ARG A 286 -15.87 7.45 -14.49
N SER A 287 -15.85 6.11 -14.50
CA SER A 287 -15.96 5.35 -15.74
C SER A 287 -17.30 5.52 -16.45
N ASP A 288 -18.37 5.66 -15.68
CA ASP A 288 -19.73 5.98 -16.12
C ASP A 288 -19.82 7.38 -16.75
N ASP A 289 -19.24 8.41 -16.14
CA ASP A 289 -19.15 9.76 -16.73
C ASP A 289 -18.45 9.76 -18.10
N ILE A 290 -17.41 8.92 -18.24
CA ILE A 290 -16.70 8.75 -19.51
C ILE A 290 -17.59 7.99 -20.49
N LEU A 291 -18.26 6.94 -20.02
CA LEU A 291 -19.15 6.15 -20.84
C LEU A 291 -20.36 6.95 -21.33
N VAL A 292 -20.94 7.85 -20.53
CA VAL A 292 -21.99 8.79 -20.99
C VAL A 292 -21.49 9.59 -22.20
N ARG A 293 -20.28 10.14 -22.12
CA ARG A 293 -19.70 10.91 -23.24
C ARG A 293 -19.49 10.05 -24.47
N LEU A 294 -19.11 8.78 -24.31
CA LEU A 294 -18.91 7.85 -25.41
C LEU A 294 -20.26 7.39 -26.01
N PHE A 295 -21.25 7.13 -25.16
CA PHE A 295 -22.63 6.83 -25.57
C PHE A 295 -23.23 7.95 -26.41
N LEU A 296 -23.10 9.22 -26.01
CA LEU A 296 -23.61 10.35 -26.81
C LEU A 296 -22.97 10.40 -28.20
N ARG A 297 -21.67 10.10 -28.30
CA ARG A 297 -20.98 10.01 -29.60
C ARG A 297 -21.53 8.84 -30.42
N ALA A 298 -21.65 7.66 -29.81
CA ALA A 298 -22.18 6.46 -30.45
C ALA A 298 -23.62 6.67 -30.96
N LEU A 299 -24.49 7.29 -30.17
CA LEU A 299 -25.86 7.61 -30.54
C LEU A 299 -25.91 8.59 -31.72
N THR A 300 -25.12 9.66 -31.67
CA THR A 300 -25.13 10.67 -32.71
C THR A 300 -24.47 10.21 -34.01
N GLN A 301 -23.57 9.23 -33.95
CA GLN A 301 -22.83 8.66 -35.08
C GLN A 301 -23.36 7.28 -35.53
N CYS A 302 -24.42 6.77 -34.90
CA CYS A 302 -25.03 5.46 -35.19
C CYS A 302 -24.00 4.31 -35.14
N GLN A 303 -23.27 4.23 -34.02
CA GLN A 303 -22.31 3.17 -33.74
C GLN A 303 -22.72 2.37 -32.50
N TRP A 304 -21.99 1.28 -32.21
CA TRP A 304 -22.17 0.48 -30.98
C TRP A 304 -23.60 -0.08 -30.87
N GLY A 305 -24.08 -0.65 -31.98
CA GLY A 305 -25.42 -1.22 -32.13
C GLY A 305 -26.55 -0.20 -32.37
N LEU A 306 -26.29 1.09 -32.20
CA LEU A 306 -27.28 2.15 -32.41
C LEU A 306 -27.44 2.49 -33.90
N MET A 307 -28.68 2.71 -34.32
CA MET A 307 -29.07 3.00 -35.69
C MET A 307 -29.69 4.39 -35.83
N LEU A 308 -29.93 4.81 -37.08
CA LEU A 308 -30.54 6.12 -37.37
C LEU A 308 -31.93 6.29 -36.72
N LYS A 309 -32.69 5.21 -36.56
CA LYS A 309 -33.97 5.22 -35.84
C LYS A 309 -33.80 5.61 -34.37
N ASP A 310 -32.75 5.11 -33.71
CA ASP A 310 -32.47 5.35 -32.30
C ASP A 310 -32.06 6.80 -32.09
N LYS A 311 -31.21 7.33 -32.99
CA LYS A 311 -30.83 8.75 -33.01
C LYS A 311 -32.01 9.69 -33.18
N LYS A 312 -33.02 9.30 -33.97
CA LYS A 312 -34.23 10.10 -34.23
C LYS A 312 -35.35 9.88 -33.22
N SER A 313 -35.22 8.90 -32.33
CA SER A 313 -36.28 8.55 -31.37
C SER A 313 -36.53 9.63 -30.33
N TYR A 314 -35.49 10.38 -29.97
CA TYR A 314 -35.56 11.46 -28.98
C TYR A 314 -34.77 12.68 -29.47
N SER A 315 -35.27 13.87 -29.19
CA SER A 315 -34.57 15.12 -29.43
C SER A 315 -33.34 15.24 -28.53
N CYS A 316 -32.38 16.09 -28.93
CA CYS A 316 -31.20 16.37 -28.10
C CYS A 316 -31.55 16.89 -26.70
N LYS A 317 -32.69 17.57 -26.56
CA LYS A 317 -33.20 18.09 -25.29
C LYS A 317 -33.67 16.94 -24.39
N GLU A 318 -34.50 16.06 -24.91
CA GLU A 318 -35.03 14.90 -24.15
C GLU A 318 -33.91 13.95 -23.70
N VAL A 319 -32.88 13.71 -24.52
CA VAL A 319 -31.73 12.89 -24.13
C VAL A 319 -30.95 13.52 -22.98
N ALA A 320 -30.71 14.84 -23.03
CA ALA A 320 -29.99 15.55 -21.97
C ALA A 320 -30.79 15.59 -20.67
N GLU A 321 -32.09 15.88 -20.74
CA GLU A 321 -32.99 15.89 -19.58
C GLU A 321 -33.10 14.51 -18.93
N TRP A 322 -33.19 13.44 -19.74
CA TRP A 322 -33.21 12.08 -19.23
C TRP A 322 -31.91 11.72 -18.50
N LEU A 323 -30.73 11.90 -19.10
CA LEU A 323 -29.47 11.59 -18.44
C LEU A 323 -29.25 12.44 -17.18
N THR A 324 -29.73 13.69 -17.19
CA THR A 324 -29.71 14.57 -16.00
C THR A 324 -30.63 14.03 -14.90
N SER A 325 -31.82 13.51 -15.24
CA SER A 325 -32.73 12.89 -14.28
C SER A 325 -32.17 11.61 -13.65
N GLU A 326 -31.26 10.91 -14.34
CA GLU A 326 -30.53 9.73 -13.85
C GLU A 326 -29.24 10.10 -13.07
N GLY A 327 -28.98 11.41 -12.85
CA GLY A 327 -27.87 11.91 -12.04
C GLY A 327 -26.60 12.30 -12.80
N TYR A 328 -26.61 12.30 -14.15
CA TYR A 328 -25.45 12.68 -14.96
C TYR A 328 -25.51 14.14 -15.41
N SER A 329 -24.39 14.87 -15.26
CA SER A 329 -24.30 16.26 -15.74
C SER A 329 -24.16 16.32 -17.26
N VAL A 330 -25.29 16.35 -17.98
CA VAL A 330 -25.35 16.39 -19.46
C VAL A 330 -26.17 17.59 -19.93
N THR A 331 -25.58 18.42 -20.80
CA THR A 331 -26.29 19.55 -21.42
C THR A 331 -26.73 19.24 -22.85
N VAL A 332 -27.71 19.99 -23.37
CA VAL A 332 -28.11 19.89 -24.79
C VAL A 332 -26.94 20.16 -25.74
N THR A 333 -26.02 21.04 -25.32
CA THR A 333 -24.79 21.36 -26.06
C THR A 333 -23.85 20.17 -26.14
N ASP A 334 -23.74 19.36 -25.09
CA ASP A 334 -22.92 18.14 -25.10
C ASP A 334 -23.43 17.14 -26.14
N VAL A 335 -24.75 16.94 -26.21
CA VAL A 335 -25.38 16.05 -27.20
C VAL A 335 -25.12 16.54 -28.62
N LYS A 336 -25.28 17.86 -28.88
CA LYS A 336 -25.02 18.45 -30.19
C LYS A 336 -23.54 18.34 -30.61
N ASN A 337 -22.63 18.55 -29.67
CA ASN A 337 -21.19 18.49 -29.92
C ASN A 337 -20.68 17.05 -30.14
N ALA A 338 -21.36 16.05 -29.58
CA ALA A 338 -20.99 14.65 -29.71
C ALA A 338 -20.93 14.16 -31.18
N VAL A 339 -21.72 14.76 -32.08
CA VAL A 339 -21.73 14.46 -33.51
C VAL A 339 -20.34 14.64 -34.14
N ARG A 340 -19.57 15.64 -33.68
CA ARG A 340 -18.26 16.00 -34.24
C ARG A 340 -17.10 15.30 -33.53
N ALA A 341 -17.34 14.73 -32.35
CA ALA A 341 -16.28 14.19 -31.50
C ALA A 341 -15.93 12.75 -31.90
N LYS A 342 -14.66 12.48 -32.18
CA LYS A 342 -14.20 11.15 -32.58
C LYS A 342 -14.52 10.10 -31.50
N ILE A 343 -15.10 8.97 -31.90
CA ILE A 343 -15.17 7.76 -31.09
C ILE A 343 -13.80 7.05 -31.22
N PRO A 344 -13.07 6.83 -30.11
CA PRO A 344 -11.84 6.05 -30.17
C PRO A 344 -12.16 4.62 -30.63
N GLN A 345 -11.33 4.05 -31.50
CA GLN A 345 -11.39 2.62 -31.78
C GLN A 345 -10.92 1.89 -30.53
N MET A 346 -11.87 1.29 -29.81
CA MET A 346 -11.59 0.57 -28.57
C MET A 346 -12.40 -0.71 -28.50
N LYS A 347 -11.87 -1.65 -27.74
CA LYS A 347 -12.52 -2.89 -27.34
C LYS A 347 -12.49 -2.96 -25.82
N PHE A 348 -13.66 -3.13 -25.22
CA PHE A 348 -13.80 -3.24 -23.78
C PHE A 348 -13.54 -4.68 -23.36
N SER A 349 -12.35 -4.95 -22.81
CA SER A 349 -12.01 -6.26 -22.24
C SER A 349 -12.74 -6.53 -20.91
N SER A 350 -13.14 -5.47 -20.22
CA SER A 350 -13.90 -5.52 -18.97
C SER A 350 -14.73 -4.24 -18.79
N VAL A 351 -15.76 -4.34 -17.95
CA VAL A 351 -16.71 -3.27 -17.63
C VAL A 351 -16.78 -3.12 -16.11
N THR A 352 -16.71 -1.89 -15.62
CA THR A 352 -16.81 -1.60 -14.18
C THR A 352 -18.27 -1.73 -13.69
N PRO A 353 -18.51 -1.92 -12.38
CA PRO A 353 -19.88 -1.90 -11.84
C PRO A 353 -20.68 -0.63 -12.16
N ARG A 354 -20.00 0.53 -12.17
CA ARG A 354 -20.59 1.83 -12.55
C ARG A 354 -21.02 1.86 -14.02
N MET A 355 -20.15 1.42 -14.92
CA MET A 355 -20.48 1.31 -16.34
C MET A 355 -21.63 0.34 -16.57
N LYS A 356 -21.66 -0.81 -15.90
CA LYS A 356 -22.75 -1.78 -16.01
C LYS A 356 -24.09 -1.18 -15.60
N SER A 357 -24.11 -0.45 -14.47
CA SER A 357 -25.31 0.25 -13.99
C SER A 357 -25.82 1.27 -15.02
N LEU A 358 -24.91 2.04 -15.64
CA LEU A 358 -25.25 2.96 -16.73
C LEU A 358 -25.75 2.23 -17.97
N MET A 359 -25.15 1.10 -18.34
CA MET A 359 -25.61 0.29 -19.48
C MET A 359 -27.04 -0.22 -19.25
N ASP A 360 -27.38 -0.64 -18.04
CA ASP A 360 -28.74 -1.06 -17.68
C ASP A 360 -29.75 0.10 -17.80
N ILE A 361 -29.34 1.32 -17.42
CA ILE A 361 -30.13 2.55 -17.63
C ILE A 361 -30.32 2.82 -19.13
N ILE A 362 -29.25 2.75 -19.92
CA ILE A 362 -29.28 2.99 -21.37
C ILE A 362 -30.17 1.97 -22.08
N ALA A 363 -30.08 0.70 -21.71
CA ALA A 363 -30.84 -0.39 -22.34
C ALA A 363 -32.36 -0.20 -22.24
N ARG A 364 -32.87 0.53 -21.23
CA ARG A 364 -34.31 0.83 -21.10
C ARG A 364 -34.86 1.67 -22.25
N LYS A 365 -34.05 2.58 -22.82
CA LYS A 365 -34.43 3.43 -23.96
C LYS A 365 -33.79 2.98 -25.27
N TYR A 366 -32.61 2.37 -25.20
CA TYR A 366 -31.78 1.98 -26.33
C TYR A 366 -31.32 0.52 -26.18
N PRO A 367 -32.23 -0.45 -26.36
CA PRO A 367 -31.95 -1.87 -26.10
C PRO A 367 -30.91 -2.47 -27.07
N THR A 368 -30.66 -1.81 -28.20
CA THR A 368 -29.64 -2.21 -29.19
C THR A 368 -28.24 -1.72 -28.84
N PHE A 369 -28.09 -0.87 -27.82
CA PHE A 369 -26.78 -0.37 -27.40
C PHE A 369 -25.90 -1.51 -26.89
N CYS A 370 -24.71 -1.66 -27.46
CA CYS A 370 -23.72 -2.62 -27.01
C CYS A 370 -22.31 -2.07 -27.12
N LEU A 371 -21.49 -2.26 -26.08
CA LEU A 371 -20.09 -1.87 -26.13
C LEU A 371 -19.32 -2.75 -27.12
N PRO A 372 -18.35 -2.19 -27.86
CA PRO A 372 -17.46 -2.99 -28.70
C PRO A 372 -16.59 -3.89 -27.82
N VAL A 373 -16.68 -5.21 -27.99
CA VAL A 373 -15.89 -6.23 -27.26
C VAL A 373 -14.66 -6.66 -28.06
#